data_AF-A0A6A6RJ41-F1
#
_entry.id   AF-A0A6A6RJ41-F1
#
_cell.length_a   1.000
_cell.length_b   1.000
_cell.length_c   1.000
_cell.angle_alpha   90.00
_cell.angle_beta   90.00
_cell.angle_gamma   90.00
#
_symmetry.space_group_name_H-M   'P 1'
#
loop_
_entity.id
_entity.type
_entity.pdbx_description
1 polymer ?
#
loop_
_entity_poly.entity_id
_entity_poly.type
_entity_poly.pdbx_seq_one_letter_code
_entity_poly.pdbx_strand_id
1 'polypeptide(L)'
;MTIYKSIEYAVGRLLINQKGRDKGLFFKSPAFTSTLEPTFTVTSPTCGPSNSHMDQEYSGYGKNQFPELSWEKPSPDVAEYILVVEDPDAPLPTPITHGIFYAIPGNKTLITHADISVLEAKGKEKHLKGGFRQGKNINGSIYGGPKPPFGHGVHRYFYTLVALKEPLDTNRMSPVATKKEIAEAIQGKVVAWGLWIGLFERK
;
A
#
# COMPACT_ATOMS: atom_id res chain seq x y z
N MET A 1 0.30 33.18 -4.50
CA MET A 1 0.77 31.96 -5.18
C MET A 1 2.10 32.28 -5.84
N THR A 2 3.17 31.50 -5.61
CA THR A 2 4.46 31.74 -6.28
C THR A 2 4.41 31.27 -7.73
N ILE A 3 5.27 31.81 -8.61
CA ILE A 3 5.35 31.39 -10.03
C ILE A 3 5.51 29.86 -10.14
N TYR A 4 6.36 29.26 -9.30
CA TYR A 4 6.54 27.81 -9.24
C TYR A 4 5.24 27.05 -8.95
N LYS A 5 4.44 27.51 -7.98
CA LYS A 5 3.15 26.88 -7.67
C LYS A 5 2.14 27.04 -8.80
N SER A 6 2.16 28.17 -9.52
CA SER A 6 1.29 28.38 -10.68
C SER A 6 1.67 27.45 -11.84
N ILE A 7 2.97 27.25 -12.09
CA ILE A 7 3.46 26.29 -13.09
C ILE A 7 3.09 24.87 -12.69
N GLU A 8 3.35 24.47 -11.44
CA GLU A 8 2.99 23.15 -10.92
C GLU A 8 1.49 22.88 -11.08
N TYR A 9 0.65 23.84 -10.69
CA TYR A 9 -0.80 23.76 -10.84
C TYR A 9 -1.23 23.62 -12.30
N ALA A 10 -0.66 24.42 -13.20
CA ALA A 10 -0.98 24.34 -14.63
C ALA A 10 -0.61 22.97 -15.20
N VAL A 11 0.56 22.43 -14.87
CA VAL A 11 0.98 21.07 -15.26
C VAL A 11 0.04 20.01 -14.67
N GLY A 12 -0.31 20.12 -13.38
CA GLY A 12 -1.27 19.22 -12.74
C GLY A 12 -2.64 19.24 -13.44
N ARG A 13 -3.14 20.42 -13.82
CA ARG A 13 -4.39 20.55 -14.58
C ARG A 13 -4.32 19.96 -15.98
N LEU A 14 -3.19 20.11 -16.67
CA LEU A 14 -2.97 19.48 -17.99
C LEU A 14 -3.00 17.96 -17.90
N LEU A 15 -2.52 17.39 -16.79
CA LEU A 15 -2.44 15.95 -16.59
C LEU A 15 -3.67 15.35 -15.90
N ILE A 16 -4.70 16.13 -15.52
CA ILE A 16 -5.83 15.69 -14.68
C ILE A 16 -6.53 14.39 -15.13
N ASN A 17 -6.52 14.11 -16.45
CA ASN A 17 -7.13 12.90 -17.04
C ASN A 17 -6.15 11.70 -17.14
N GLN A 18 -4.88 11.88 -16.80
CA GLN A 18 -3.86 10.83 -16.75
C GLN A 18 -3.92 10.08 -15.42
N LYS A 19 -5.00 9.31 -15.22
CA LYS A 19 -5.29 8.56 -13.98
C LYS A 19 -5.83 7.14 -14.27
N GLY A 20 -6.10 6.36 -13.23
CA GLY A 20 -6.86 5.12 -13.39
C GLY A 20 -6.10 3.97 -14.02
N ARG A 21 -4.84 3.76 -13.63
CA ARG A 21 -4.02 2.61 -14.07
C ARG A 21 -4.42 1.31 -13.33
N ASP A 22 -5.71 1.14 -13.08
CA ASP A 22 -6.30 0.13 -12.20
C ASP A 22 -5.97 -1.30 -12.64
N LYS A 23 -5.80 -1.51 -13.94
CA LYS A 23 -5.37 -2.81 -14.51
C LYS A 23 -3.99 -3.25 -14.01
N GLY A 24 -3.16 -2.33 -13.52
CA GLY A 24 -1.82 -2.62 -13.00
C GLY A 24 -1.74 -2.80 -11.49
N LEU A 25 -2.88 -2.73 -10.78
CA LEU A 25 -2.94 -2.93 -9.33
C LEU A 25 -2.56 -4.37 -8.96
N PHE A 26 -1.98 -4.54 -7.77
CA PHE A 26 -1.44 -5.80 -7.29
C PHE A 26 -2.46 -6.94 -7.28
N PHE A 27 -3.70 -6.66 -6.86
CA PHE A 27 -4.80 -7.63 -6.85
C PHE A 27 -5.33 -8.01 -8.24
N LYS A 28 -4.86 -7.35 -9.31
CA LYS A 28 -5.13 -7.77 -10.70
C LYS A 28 -4.10 -8.77 -11.24
N SER A 29 -3.11 -9.16 -10.43
CA SER A 29 -2.12 -10.17 -10.82
C SER A 29 -2.70 -11.60 -10.84
N PRO A 30 -2.07 -12.55 -11.55
CA PRO A 30 -2.54 -13.94 -11.63
C PRO A 30 -2.70 -14.66 -10.27
N ALA A 31 -2.04 -14.15 -9.21
CA ALA A 31 -2.13 -14.70 -7.87
C ALA A 31 -3.54 -14.67 -7.27
N PHE A 32 -4.43 -13.81 -7.77
CA PHE A 32 -5.79 -13.61 -7.26
C PHE A 32 -6.86 -14.33 -8.08
N THR A 33 -6.47 -15.16 -9.05
CA THR A 33 -7.41 -15.83 -9.97
C THR A 33 -8.42 -16.73 -9.26
N SER A 34 -8.09 -17.29 -8.10
CA SER A 34 -9.00 -18.09 -7.26
C SER A 34 -9.90 -17.26 -6.35
N THR A 35 -9.62 -15.96 -6.16
CA THR A 35 -10.33 -15.04 -5.27
C THR A 35 -10.42 -13.67 -5.92
N LEU A 36 -11.32 -13.50 -6.89
CA LEU A 36 -11.39 -12.29 -7.72
C LEU A 36 -11.87 -11.04 -6.99
N GLU A 37 -12.69 -11.22 -5.96
CA GLU A 37 -13.30 -10.15 -5.18
C GLU A 37 -12.77 -10.16 -3.73
N PRO A 38 -12.75 -9.01 -3.04
CA PRO A 38 -12.38 -8.96 -1.63
C PRO A 38 -13.32 -9.84 -0.81
N THR A 39 -12.76 -10.67 0.07
CA THR A 39 -13.50 -11.61 0.91
C THR A 39 -13.56 -11.21 2.38
N PHE A 40 -12.82 -10.18 2.80
CA PHE A 40 -12.95 -9.59 4.12
C PHE A 40 -12.77 -8.07 4.11
N THR A 41 -13.25 -7.43 5.18
CA THR A 41 -13.25 -5.97 5.30
C THR A 41 -11.97 -5.47 5.95
N VAL A 42 -11.36 -4.45 5.35
CA VAL A 42 -10.29 -3.65 5.96
C VAL A 42 -10.85 -2.27 6.23
N THR A 43 -10.69 -1.78 7.45
CA THR A 43 -11.12 -0.45 7.88
C THR A 43 -9.92 0.38 8.31
N SER A 44 -10.10 1.70 8.33
CA SER A 44 -9.15 2.61 8.97
C SER A 44 -9.82 3.36 10.12
N PRO A 45 -9.53 3.01 11.39
CA PRO A 45 -10.09 3.74 12.53
C PRO A 45 -9.73 5.24 12.52
N THR A 46 -8.55 5.59 12.00
CA THR A 46 -8.04 6.96 12.00
C THR A 46 -8.46 7.79 10.79
N CYS A 47 -8.85 7.14 9.68
CA CYS A 47 -9.22 7.83 8.44
C CYS A 47 -10.65 7.55 7.98
N GLY A 48 -11.40 6.71 8.69
CA GLY A 48 -12.79 6.40 8.40
C GLY A 48 -13.00 5.25 7.39
N PRO A 49 -14.23 5.10 6.88
CA PRO A 49 -14.55 4.03 5.92
C PRO A 49 -13.77 4.17 4.61
N SER A 50 -13.74 3.10 3.81
CA SER A 50 -13.11 3.13 2.49
C SER A 50 -13.71 4.24 1.61
N ASN A 51 -12.86 4.89 0.82
CA ASN A 51 -13.08 6.12 0.06
C ASN A 51 -13.20 7.40 0.89
N SER A 52 -12.78 7.40 2.16
CA SER A 52 -12.67 8.64 2.94
C SER A 52 -11.49 9.49 2.49
N HIS A 53 -11.63 10.81 2.60
CA HIS A 53 -10.52 11.74 2.42
C HIS A 53 -9.58 11.68 3.64
N MET A 54 -8.31 11.35 3.39
CA MET A 54 -7.28 11.38 4.42
C MET A 54 -6.86 12.81 4.70
N ASP A 55 -6.64 13.13 5.98
CA ASP A 55 -6.11 14.42 6.39
C ASP A 55 -4.65 14.62 5.96
N GLN A 56 -4.22 15.88 5.92
CA GLN A 56 -2.86 16.24 5.50
C GLN A 56 -1.76 15.52 6.29
N GLU A 57 -1.98 15.16 7.55
CA GLU A 57 -0.96 14.49 8.36
C GLU A 57 -0.58 13.09 7.86
N TYR A 58 -1.48 12.42 7.15
CA TYR A 58 -1.22 11.13 6.49
C TYR A 58 -0.49 11.29 5.15
N SER A 59 -0.38 12.51 4.62
CA SER A 59 0.26 12.81 3.35
C SER A 59 1.76 13.13 3.49
N GLY A 60 2.49 13.02 2.38
CA GLY A 60 3.86 13.52 2.25
C GLY A 60 3.98 15.06 2.26
N TYR A 61 2.87 15.78 2.43
CA TYR A 61 2.82 17.23 2.71
C TYR A 61 2.61 17.54 4.20
N GLY A 62 2.36 16.54 5.02
CA GLY A 62 2.24 16.67 6.47
C GLY A 62 3.29 15.80 7.17
N LYS A 63 2.84 15.04 8.18
CA LYS A 63 3.70 14.18 9.00
C LYS A 63 4.06 12.86 8.32
N ASN A 64 3.48 12.56 7.15
CA ASN A 64 3.65 11.30 6.44
C ASN A 64 3.28 10.09 7.34
N GLN A 65 2.23 10.24 8.14
CA GLN A 65 1.73 9.18 9.00
C GLN A 65 1.09 8.07 8.17
N PHE A 66 1.19 6.85 8.68
CA PHE A 66 0.52 5.70 8.08
C PHE A 66 -0.87 5.59 8.71
N PRO A 67 -1.94 5.50 7.89
CA PRO A 67 -3.29 5.35 8.42
C PRO A 67 -3.39 4.02 9.17
N GLU A 68 -3.99 4.00 10.35
CA GLU A 68 -4.21 2.72 11.04
C GLU A 68 -5.11 1.85 10.18
N LEU A 69 -4.77 0.56 10.05
CA LEU A 69 -5.59 -0.41 9.32
C LEU A 69 -5.96 -1.55 10.26
N SER A 70 -7.25 -1.86 10.33
CA SER A 70 -7.78 -2.96 11.13
C SER A 70 -8.67 -3.87 10.30
N TRP A 71 -8.69 -5.15 10.65
CA TRP A 71 -9.49 -6.17 10.00
C TRP A 71 -9.75 -7.33 10.96
N GLU A 72 -10.77 -8.13 10.64
CA GLU A 72 -11.00 -9.40 11.33
C GLU A 72 -10.25 -10.53 10.63
N LYS A 73 -9.74 -11.50 11.39
CA LYS A 73 -9.04 -12.66 10.84
C LYS A 73 -10.04 -13.47 9.98
N PRO A 74 -9.82 -13.62 8.65
CA PRO A 74 -10.84 -14.19 7.77
C PRO A 74 -10.98 -15.71 7.88
N SER A 75 -9.98 -16.41 8.41
CA SER A 75 -9.98 -17.85 8.66
C SER A 75 -8.95 -18.19 9.74
N PRO A 76 -9.16 -19.22 10.58
CA PRO A 76 -8.14 -19.69 11.52
C PRO A 76 -6.81 -20.05 10.86
N ASP A 77 -6.84 -20.52 9.60
CA ASP A 77 -5.69 -21.06 8.86
C ASP A 77 -4.77 -19.99 8.26
N VAL A 78 -5.05 -18.70 8.49
CA VAL A 78 -4.15 -17.64 8.02
C VAL A 78 -2.83 -17.71 8.77
N ALA A 79 -1.76 -18.02 8.03
CA ALA A 79 -0.40 -18.11 8.52
C ALA A 79 0.28 -16.73 8.55
N GLU A 80 0.06 -15.91 7.52
CA GLU A 80 0.61 -14.56 7.41
C GLU A 80 -0.24 -13.65 6.52
N TYR A 81 0.04 -12.34 6.60
CA TYR A 81 -0.50 -11.34 5.70
C TYR A 81 0.59 -10.60 4.90
N ILE A 82 0.13 -9.98 3.81
CA ILE A 82 0.88 -9.02 3.01
C ILE A 82 0.02 -7.78 2.82
N LEU A 83 0.60 -6.60 2.98
CA LEU A 83 -0.02 -5.33 2.66
C LEU A 83 0.74 -4.65 1.52
N VAL A 84 0.03 -4.28 0.46
CA VAL A 84 0.57 -3.50 -0.66
C VAL A 84 -0.23 -2.19 -0.80
N VAL A 85 0.48 -1.06 -0.86
CA VAL A 85 -0.12 0.28 -0.99
C VAL A 85 0.21 0.87 -2.35
N GLU A 86 -0.81 1.21 -3.15
CA GLU A 86 -0.63 1.68 -4.52
C GLU A 86 -1.47 2.92 -4.87
N ASP A 87 -0.90 3.79 -5.72
CA ASP A 87 -1.57 4.93 -6.35
C ASP A 87 -1.65 4.69 -7.87
N PRO A 88 -2.82 4.26 -8.41
CA PRO A 88 -3.03 4.12 -9.85
C PRO A 88 -3.36 5.45 -10.55
N ASP A 89 -3.54 6.54 -9.79
CA ASP A 89 -3.95 7.85 -10.30
C ASP A 89 -2.76 8.80 -10.48
N ALA A 90 -1.55 8.40 -10.09
CA ALA A 90 -0.34 9.07 -10.51
C ALA A 90 -0.25 9.15 -12.05
N PRO A 91 0.19 10.29 -12.62
CA PRO A 91 0.30 10.48 -14.07
C PRO A 91 1.54 9.78 -14.64
N LEU A 92 1.64 8.48 -14.39
CA LEU A 92 2.72 7.59 -14.79
C LEU A 92 2.15 6.34 -15.49
N PRO A 93 2.98 5.57 -16.21
CA PRO A 93 2.50 4.42 -16.99
C PRO A 93 1.92 3.28 -16.15
N THR A 94 2.34 3.13 -14.90
CA THR A 94 1.93 2.06 -13.99
C THR A 94 1.60 2.61 -12.60
N PRO A 95 0.80 1.88 -11.79
CA PRO A 95 0.52 2.29 -10.42
C PRO A 95 1.80 2.39 -9.60
N ILE A 96 1.86 3.43 -8.78
CA ILE A 96 3.00 3.72 -7.93
C ILE A 96 2.87 2.99 -6.62
N THR A 97 3.88 2.19 -6.28
CA THR A 97 3.94 1.49 -5.00
C THR A 97 4.48 2.42 -3.92
N HIS A 98 3.62 2.73 -2.95
CA HIS A 98 3.88 3.58 -1.78
C HIS A 98 4.43 2.77 -0.60
N GLY A 99 4.08 1.49 -0.50
CA GLY A 99 4.58 0.58 0.52
C GLY A 99 4.31 -0.88 0.17
N ILE A 100 5.19 -1.76 0.62
CA ILE A 100 5.00 -3.22 0.63
C ILE A 100 5.43 -3.69 2.01
N PHE A 101 4.57 -4.44 2.67
CA PHE A 101 4.83 -5.05 3.97
C PHE A 101 4.47 -6.52 3.89
N TYR A 102 5.39 -7.40 4.24
CA TYR A 102 5.22 -8.84 4.08
C TYR A 102 5.75 -9.61 5.27
N ALA A 103 5.38 -10.89 5.37
CA ALA A 103 5.56 -11.70 6.57
C ALA A 103 4.90 -11.04 7.81
N ILE A 104 3.72 -10.42 7.62
CA ILE A 104 2.91 -9.91 8.72
C ILE A 104 2.33 -11.11 9.47
N PRO A 105 2.50 -11.23 10.80
CA PRO A 105 2.01 -12.38 11.55
C PRO A 105 0.51 -12.64 11.33
N GLY A 106 0.11 -13.90 11.12
CA GLY A 106 -1.28 -14.27 10.85
C GLY A 106 -2.27 -14.00 12.00
N ASN A 107 -1.78 -13.72 13.20
CA ASN A 107 -2.58 -13.27 14.34
C ASN A 107 -2.70 -11.74 14.45
N LYS A 108 -2.00 -10.96 13.61
CA LYS A 108 -2.10 -9.50 13.60
C LYS A 108 -3.40 -9.09 12.91
N THR A 109 -4.13 -8.16 13.51
CA THR A 109 -5.44 -7.63 13.04
C THR A 109 -5.52 -6.10 13.09
N LEU A 110 -4.38 -5.46 13.34
CA LEU A 110 -4.20 -4.01 13.42
C LEU A 110 -2.78 -3.68 12.98
N ILE A 111 -2.60 -2.67 12.12
CA ILE A 111 -1.29 -2.05 11.84
C ILE A 111 -1.40 -0.57 12.17
N THR A 112 -0.46 -0.08 12.98
CA THR A 112 -0.37 1.33 13.36
C THR A 112 0.85 2.00 12.73
N HIS A 113 0.92 3.33 12.83
CA HIS A 113 2.12 4.06 12.40
C HIS A 113 3.39 3.64 13.16
N ALA A 114 3.28 3.24 14.44
CA ALA A 114 4.44 2.80 15.22
C ALA A 114 5.04 1.49 14.68
N ASP A 115 4.19 0.62 14.12
CA ASP A 115 4.59 -0.68 13.57
C ASP A 115 5.51 -0.54 12.35
N ILE A 116 5.36 0.54 11.57
CA ILE A 116 6.11 0.78 10.33
C ILE A 116 7.45 1.51 10.56
N SER A 117 8.00 1.46 11.77
CA SER A 117 9.33 1.97 12.08
C SER A 117 10.36 0.84 12.12
N VAL A 118 11.62 1.12 11.76
CA VAL A 118 12.68 0.10 11.78
C VAL A 118 12.95 -0.34 13.22
N LEU A 119 12.92 -1.65 13.45
CA LEU A 119 13.40 -2.28 14.67
C LEU A 119 14.87 -2.69 14.50
N GLU A 120 15.17 -3.39 13.41
CA GLU A 120 16.49 -3.92 13.10
C GLU A 120 16.73 -3.82 11.58
N ALA A 121 17.97 -3.54 11.18
CA ALA A 121 18.40 -3.57 9.79
C ALA A 121 19.53 -4.60 9.61
N LYS A 122 19.33 -5.55 8.70
CA LYS A 122 20.34 -6.56 8.33
C LYS A 122 20.74 -6.34 6.87
N GLY A 123 21.81 -5.56 6.68
CA GLY A 123 22.18 -5.08 5.35
C GLY A 123 21.09 -4.18 4.76
N LYS A 124 20.49 -4.59 3.64
CA LYS A 124 19.39 -3.83 3.00
C LYS A 124 18.01 -4.20 3.56
N GLU A 125 17.91 -5.34 4.23
CA GLU A 125 16.66 -5.80 4.82
C GLU A 125 16.33 -5.00 6.08
N LYS A 126 15.06 -4.60 6.21
CA LYS A 126 14.55 -3.88 7.37
C LYS A 126 13.43 -4.69 8.01
N HIS A 127 13.66 -5.09 9.26
CA HIS A 127 12.63 -5.63 10.13
C HIS A 127 11.97 -4.47 10.87
N LEU A 128 10.65 -4.42 10.79
CA LEU A 128 9.85 -3.35 11.36
C LEU A 128 9.33 -3.75 12.74
N LYS A 129 9.05 -2.75 13.59
CA LYS A 129 8.58 -2.98 14.97
C LYS A 129 7.30 -3.81 15.05
N GLY A 130 6.47 -3.77 14.01
CA GLY A 130 5.27 -4.60 13.90
C GLY A 130 5.53 -6.09 13.66
N GLY A 131 6.78 -6.54 13.60
CA GLY A 131 7.15 -7.95 13.41
C GLY A 131 7.14 -8.42 11.96
N PHE A 132 7.25 -7.50 11.00
CA PHE A 132 7.19 -7.77 9.57
C PHE A 132 8.28 -7.03 8.80
N ARG A 133 8.40 -7.30 7.50
CA ARG A 133 9.49 -6.80 6.65
C ARG A 133 8.99 -5.76 5.66
N GLN A 134 9.88 -4.84 5.28
CA GLN A 134 9.63 -3.85 4.23
C GLN A 134 10.04 -4.37 2.86
N GLY A 135 9.18 -4.23 1.85
CA GLY A 135 9.53 -4.43 0.44
C GLY A 135 9.92 -3.14 -0.29
N LYS A 136 10.17 -3.26 -1.60
CA LYS A 136 10.62 -2.17 -2.46
C LYS A 136 9.45 -1.27 -2.83
N ASN A 137 9.59 0.03 -2.56
CA ASN A 137 8.66 1.08 -2.99
C ASN A 137 9.39 2.14 -3.84
N ILE A 138 8.66 3.17 -4.29
CA ILE A 138 9.16 4.18 -5.25
C ILE A 138 10.44 4.92 -4.81
N ASN A 139 10.65 5.13 -3.52
CA ASN A 139 11.70 6.03 -3.02
C ASN A 139 12.66 5.37 -2.00
N GLY A 140 12.55 4.05 -1.78
CA GLY A 140 13.38 3.32 -0.82
C GLY A 140 13.10 3.64 0.66
N SER A 141 12.10 4.48 0.94
CA SER A 141 11.57 4.70 2.29
C SER A 141 10.78 3.48 2.77
N ILE A 142 10.33 3.46 4.02
CA ILE A 142 9.45 2.39 4.51
C ILE A 142 8.03 2.54 3.93
N TYR A 143 7.55 3.78 3.95
CA TYR A 143 6.24 4.17 3.46
C TYR A 143 6.32 5.61 2.95
N GLY A 144 5.88 5.82 1.72
CA GLY A 144 5.59 7.17 1.23
C GLY A 144 4.10 7.43 1.35
N GLY A 145 3.68 8.46 2.08
CA GLY A 145 2.29 8.90 2.10
C GLY A 145 1.87 9.53 0.76
N PRO A 146 0.57 9.81 0.59
CA PRO A 146 0.02 10.55 -0.54
C PRO A 146 0.81 11.83 -0.86
N LYS A 147 1.16 12.01 -2.13
CA LYS A 147 1.84 13.22 -2.60
C LYS A 147 1.46 13.59 -4.05
N PRO A 148 0.15 13.73 -4.34
CA PRO A 148 -0.32 14.02 -5.69
C PRO A 148 0.13 15.43 -6.14
N PRO A 149 0.46 15.63 -7.43
CA PRO A 149 0.84 16.95 -7.93
C PRO A 149 -0.25 18.00 -7.69
N PHE A 150 0.17 19.24 -7.44
CA PHE A 150 -0.78 20.31 -7.18
C PHE A 150 -1.74 20.52 -8.37
N GLY A 151 -3.05 20.56 -8.12
CA GLY A 151 -4.06 20.74 -9.16
C GLY A 151 -4.37 19.49 -10.00
N HIS A 152 -3.70 18.36 -9.77
CA HIS A 152 -3.98 17.11 -10.51
C HIS A 152 -5.32 16.47 -10.13
N GLY A 153 -5.99 16.95 -9.08
CA GLY A 153 -7.24 16.39 -8.58
C GLY A 153 -7.04 15.28 -7.55
N VAL A 154 -8.12 14.62 -7.16
CA VAL A 154 -8.11 13.52 -6.19
C VAL A 154 -7.37 12.28 -6.72
N HIS A 155 -6.52 11.69 -5.89
CA HIS A 155 -5.91 10.38 -6.10
C HIS A 155 -6.49 9.36 -5.12
N ARG A 156 -6.61 8.11 -5.57
CA ARG A 156 -6.95 6.94 -4.75
C ARG A 156 -5.68 6.21 -4.33
N TYR A 157 -5.62 5.83 -3.07
CA TYR A 157 -4.54 5.03 -2.49
C TYR A 157 -5.12 3.69 -2.04
N PHE A 158 -4.77 2.62 -2.75
CA PHE A 158 -5.29 1.28 -2.53
C PHE A 158 -4.41 0.54 -1.51
N TYR A 159 -4.95 0.23 -0.35
CA TYR A 159 -4.31 -0.58 0.69
C TYR A 159 -4.85 -2.00 0.60
N THR A 160 -4.18 -2.83 -0.18
CA THR A 160 -4.57 -4.23 -0.45
C THR A 160 -3.94 -5.13 0.59
N LEU A 161 -4.74 -5.76 1.44
CA LEU A 161 -4.29 -6.73 2.44
C LEU A 161 -4.63 -8.15 1.97
N VAL A 162 -3.65 -9.03 1.96
CA VAL A 162 -3.77 -10.40 1.47
C VAL A 162 -3.48 -11.36 2.62
N ALA A 163 -4.34 -12.35 2.82
CA ALA A 163 -4.17 -13.41 3.78
C ALA A 163 -3.67 -14.69 3.07
N LEU A 164 -2.61 -15.29 3.59
CA LEU A 164 -2.02 -16.50 3.05
C LEU A 164 -2.22 -17.69 3.99
N LYS A 165 -2.44 -18.89 3.42
CA LYS A 165 -2.46 -20.15 4.19
C LYS A 165 -1.08 -20.66 4.61
N GLU A 166 -0.04 -20.17 3.95
CA GLU A 166 1.34 -20.61 4.16
C GLU A 166 2.27 -19.40 4.17
N PRO A 167 3.35 -19.43 4.95
CA PRO A 167 4.30 -18.34 4.98
C PRO A 167 5.04 -18.16 3.65
N LEU A 168 5.53 -16.95 3.41
CA LEU A 168 6.46 -16.66 2.33
C LEU A 168 7.81 -17.32 2.59
N ASP A 169 8.39 -17.93 1.57
CA ASP A 169 9.78 -18.38 1.62
C ASP A 169 10.71 -17.21 1.32
N THR A 170 11.01 -16.41 2.34
CA THR A 170 11.79 -15.18 2.19
C THR A 170 13.23 -15.43 1.74
N ASN A 171 13.74 -16.66 1.86
CA ASN A 171 15.11 -17.00 1.44
C ASN A 171 15.24 -17.06 -0.09
N ARG A 172 14.11 -17.17 -0.81
CA ARG A 172 14.07 -17.20 -2.28
C ARG A 172 13.73 -15.85 -2.89
N MET A 173 13.79 -14.78 -2.09
CA MET A 173 13.44 -13.42 -2.48
C MET A 173 14.63 -12.48 -2.27
N SER A 174 14.63 -11.36 -2.98
CA SER A 174 15.58 -10.28 -2.71
C SER A 174 15.47 -9.77 -1.25
N PRO A 175 16.56 -9.28 -0.62
CA PRO A 175 16.53 -8.72 0.74
C PRO A 175 15.52 -7.58 0.92
N VAL A 176 15.17 -6.90 -0.17
CA VAL A 176 14.07 -5.93 -0.23
C VAL A 176 13.16 -6.37 -1.38
N ALA A 177 12.18 -7.20 -1.06
CA ALA A 177 11.33 -7.87 -2.04
C ALA A 177 10.55 -6.87 -2.91
N THR A 178 10.53 -7.12 -4.21
CA THR A 178 9.75 -6.35 -5.18
C THR A 178 8.29 -6.80 -5.23
N LYS A 179 7.41 -5.92 -5.73
CA LYS A 179 6.00 -6.28 -6.00
C LYS A 179 5.86 -7.54 -6.87
N LYS A 180 6.76 -7.72 -7.83
CA LYS A 180 6.78 -8.87 -8.74
C LYS A 180 7.15 -10.16 -7.99
N GLU A 181 8.24 -10.16 -7.23
CA GLU A 181 8.66 -11.33 -6.43
C GLU A 181 7.57 -11.71 -5.44
N ILE A 182 6.92 -10.73 -4.80
CA ILE A 182 5.79 -10.98 -3.91
C ILE A 182 4.63 -11.63 -4.69
N ALA A 183 4.24 -11.09 -5.85
CA ALA A 183 3.16 -11.67 -6.67
C ALA A 183 3.44 -13.12 -7.11
N GLU A 184 4.70 -13.43 -7.42
CA GLU A 184 5.14 -14.78 -7.78
C GLU A 184 5.10 -15.72 -6.58
N ALA A 185 5.57 -15.26 -5.41
CA ALA A 185 5.69 -16.08 -4.22
C ALA A 185 4.34 -16.44 -3.54
N ILE A 186 3.27 -15.70 -3.84
CA ILE A 186 1.93 -15.93 -3.26
C ILE A 186 1.02 -16.79 -4.15
N GLN A 187 1.47 -17.21 -5.34
CA GLN A 187 0.65 -18.03 -6.23
C GLN A 187 0.21 -19.33 -5.53
N GLY A 188 -1.09 -19.59 -5.55
CA GLY A 188 -1.68 -20.76 -4.88
C GLY A 188 -1.73 -20.68 -3.34
N LYS A 189 -1.29 -19.57 -2.73
CA LYS A 189 -1.27 -19.35 -1.27
C LYS A 189 -2.36 -18.40 -0.76
N VAL A 190 -2.96 -17.59 -1.63
CA VAL A 190 -4.01 -16.64 -1.26
C VAL A 190 -5.28 -17.38 -0.83
N VAL A 191 -5.74 -17.13 0.40
CA VAL A 191 -7.03 -17.66 0.90
C VAL A 191 -8.10 -16.60 1.00
N ALA A 192 -7.70 -15.35 1.23
CA ALA A 192 -8.61 -14.23 1.37
C ALA A 192 -7.85 -12.93 1.11
N TRP A 193 -8.56 -11.87 0.71
CA TRP A 193 -7.97 -10.53 0.64
C TRP A 193 -9.03 -9.47 0.91
N GLY A 194 -8.56 -8.30 1.31
CA GLY A 194 -9.39 -7.15 1.66
C GLY A 194 -8.76 -5.86 1.13
N LEU A 195 -9.57 -4.81 1.05
CA LEU A 195 -9.16 -3.54 0.46
C LEU A 195 -9.73 -2.37 1.26
N TRP A 196 -8.87 -1.41 1.58
CA TRP A 196 -9.27 -0.07 2.00
C TRP A 196 -8.70 0.95 1.02
N ILE A 197 -9.50 1.93 0.60
CA ILE A 197 -9.08 2.99 -0.32
C ILE A 197 -9.10 4.32 0.44
N GLY A 198 -7.96 4.99 0.52
CA GLY A 198 -7.89 6.36 1.01
C GLY A 198 -7.90 7.35 -0.16
N LEU A 199 -8.58 8.48 -0.02
CA LEU A 199 -8.54 9.57 -1.00
C LEU A 199 -7.64 10.69 -0.51
N PHE A 200 -6.85 11.28 -1.40
CA PHE A 200 -6.12 12.50 -1.07
C PHE A 200 -6.00 13.40 -2.30
N GLU A 201 -6.06 14.70 -2.08
CA GLU A 201 -5.88 15.72 -3.11
C GLU A 201 -5.03 16.84 -2.52
N ARG A 202 -4.08 17.34 -3.30
CA ARG A 202 -3.41 18.59 -2.98
C ARG A 202 -4.19 19.76 -3.60
N LYS A 203 -4.87 20.50 -2.75
CA LYS A 203 -5.62 21.73 -3.07
C LYS A 203 -4.80 22.99 -2.84
#